data_AF-A0A534ZYN3-F1
#
_entry.id   AF-A0A534ZYN3-F1
#
_cell.length_a   1.000
_cell.length_b   1.000
_cell.length_c   1.000
_cell.angle_alpha   90.00
_cell.angle_beta   90.00
_cell.angle_gamma   90.00
#
_symmetry.space_group_name_H-M   'P 1'
#
loop_
_entity.id
_entity.type
_entity.pdbx_description
1 polymer ?
#
loop_
_entity_poly.entity_id
_entity_poly.type
_entity_poly.pdbx_seq_one_letter_code
_entity_poly.pdbx_strand_id
1 'polypeptide(L)'
;MALPVVHLDRPFPASGAAETLRAALWLAARRARLCVVAVSAPSSFPRDALELAAALRIPKVVLADPRGGLDVGTGRLSFVDENLLETVLRQGEAEWSGFGDRRAFLVDVRAALAAGVESVNLCTPAGVPEELFTYVGSGTLFTQGDYCHVGPLGLDDFGQAERLHERGRREGVLKPRTPEEVAELLASGFGATLCGRHLAGVAGLLTAPYAAEHAGEIVGLYTITRFKGEGIGERLVSRLLVEGETRGLAYVFACAVDRRAQQFFERLGFERVRADDVPAAKWVGYDRRRRSRVAVFRRRLTTAAAAAARA
;
A
#
# COMPACT_ATOMS: atom_id res chain seq x y z
N MET A 1 -11.56 16.75 33.75
CA MET A 1 -12.07 15.43 34.24
C MET A 1 -10.89 14.49 34.37
N ALA A 2 -10.79 13.74 35.47
CA ALA A 2 -9.77 12.71 35.61
C ALA A 2 -9.98 11.61 34.56
N LEU A 3 -8.90 11.11 33.97
CA LEU A 3 -8.96 9.98 33.04
C LEU A 3 -9.36 8.71 33.80
N PRO A 4 -10.37 7.95 33.33
CA PRO A 4 -10.68 6.66 33.91
C PRO A 4 -9.48 5.70 33.79
N VAL A 5 -9.06 5.12 34.91
CA VAL A 5 -8.02 4.09 34.97
C VAL A 5 -8.65 2.77 35.41
N VAL A 6 -8.45 1.71 34.64
CA VAL A 6 -8.84 0.34 34.97
C VAL A 6 -7.58 -0.44 35.30
N HIS A 7 -7.50 -1.00 36.50
CA HIS A 7 -6.32 -1.74 36.97
C HIS A 7 -6.47 -3.24 36.69
N LEU A 8 -5.40 -3.84 36.19
CA LEU A 8 -5.24 -5.28 35.98
C LEU A 8 -4.13 -5.78 36.90
N ASP A 9 -4.54 -6.42 37.99
CA ASP A 9 -3.63 -6.92 39.04
C ASP A 9 -3.25 -8.39 38.87
N ARG A 10 -3.74 -9.04 37.81
CA ARG A 10 -3.41 -10.43 37.44
C ARG A 10 -2.90 -10.49 36.00
N PRO A 11 -1.96 -11.41 35.70
CA PRO A 11 -1.54 -11.63 34.33
C PRO A 11 -2.71 -12.10 33.47
N PHE A 12 -2.76 -11.58 32.25
CA PHE A 12 -3.75 -11.91 31.23
C PHE A 12 -3.13 -12.94 30.25
N PRO A 13 -3.88 -13.91 29.70
CA PRO A 13 -5.31 -14.20 29.86
C PRO A 13 -5.62 -15.17 31.02
N ALA A 14 -6.55 -14.80 31.90
CA ALA A 14 -7.23 -15.71 32.83
C ALA A 14 -8.69 -15.91 32.39
N SER A 15 -9.24 -17.13 32.52
CA SER A 15 -10.63 -17.43 32.13
C SER A 15 -11.62 -16.47 32.80
N GLY A 16 -12.51 -15.85 32.01
CA GLY A 16 -13.54 -14.88 32.46
C GLY A 16 -13.02 -13.45 32.73
N ALA A 17 -11.70 -13.21 32.70
CA ALA A 17 -11.15 -11.88 32.95
C ALA A 17 -11.43 -10.89 31.79
N ALA A 18 -11.56 -11.40 30.56
CA ALA A 18 -11.77 -10.59 29.37
C ALA A 18 -13.17 -9.93 29.35
N GLU A 19 -14.22 -10.66 29.70
CA GLU A 19 -15.59 -10.16 29.80
C GLU A 19 -15.70 -9.07 30.86
N THR A 20 -15.17 -9.32 32.06
CA THR A 20 -15.16 -8.35 33.16
C THR A 20 -14.42 -7.08 32.77
N LEU A 21 -13.27 -7.21 32.12
CA LEU A 21 -12.50 -6.06 31.66
C LEU A 21 -13.22 -5.28 30.57
N ARG A 22 -13.80 -5.95 29.56
CA ARG A 22 -14.62 -5.28 28.52
C ARG A 22 -15.79 -4.52 29.14
N ALA A 23 -16.46 -5.10 30.13
CA ALA A 23 -17.55 -4.43 30.85
C ALA A 23 -17.06 -3.18 31.60
N ALA A 24 -15.93 -3.26 32.30
CA ALA A 24 -15.32 -2.11 32.97
C ALA A 24 -14.93 -0.99 31.98
N LEU A 25 -14.36 -1.36 30.82
CA LEU A 25 -13.99 -0.42 29.77
C LEU A 25 -15.21 0.22 29.11
N TRP A 26 -16.31 -0.51 28.91
CA TRP A 26 -17.56 0.08 28.45
C TRP A 26 -18.11 1.11 29.44
N LEU A 27 -18.07 0.83 30.75
CA LEU A 27 -18.48 1.79 31.77
C LEU A 27 -17.59 3.05 31.75
N ALA A 28 -16.28 2.89 31.56
CA ALA A 28 -15.35 4.00 31.41
C ALA A 28 -15.63 4.82 30.13
N ALA A 29 -15.86 4.16 29.00
CA ALA A 29 -16.14 4.78 27.70
C ALA A 29 -17.43 5.61 27.69
N ARG A 30 -18.42 5.26 28.53
CA ARG A 30 -19.62 6.10 28.72
C ARG A 30 -19.32 7.44 29.38
N ARG A 31 -18.21 7.57 30.11
CA ARG A 31 -17.83 8.78 30.86
C ARG A 31 -16.74 9.57 30.15
N ALA A 32 -15.86 8.91 29.40
CA ALA A 32 -14.74 9.55 28.72
C ALA A 32 -14.42 8.88 27.39
N ARG A 33 -13.88 9.67 26.45
CA ARG A 33 -13.39 9.17 25.15
C ARG A 33 -12.03 8.48 25.22
N LEU A 34 -11.36 8.57 26.37
CA LEU A 34 -10.05 7.99 26.63
C LEU A 34 -10.11 7.29 27.98
N CYS A 35 -9.55 6.09 28.05
CA CYS A 35 -9.36 5.33 29.27
C CYS A 35 -7.94 4.74 29.28
N VAL A 36 -7.42 4.49 30.47
CA VAL A 36 -6.11 3.89 30.67
C VAL A 36 -6.31 2.54 31.31
N VAL A 37 -5.64 1.52 30.78
CA VAL A 37 -5.53 0.21 31.45
C VAL A 37 -4.14 0.14 32.06
N ALA A 38 -4.07 0.08 33.38
CA ALA A 38 -2.82 -0.07 34.10
C ALA A 38 -2.62 -1.55 34.44
N VAL A 39 -1.53 -2.15 33.95
CA VAL A 39 -1.17 -3.54 34.25
C VAL A 39 -0.11 -3.54 35.34
N SER A 40 -0.46 -4.05 36.53
CA SER A 40 0.41 -4.07 37.70
C SER A 40 1.27 -5.34 37.80
N ALA A 41 0.95 -6.36 37.00
CA ALA A 41 1.65 -7.64 36.98
C ALA A 41 2.91 -7.62 36.09
N PRO A 42 3.91 -8.50 36.34
CA PRO A 42 5.01 -8.71 35.40
C PRO A 42 4.45 -9.00 34.02
N SER A 43 4.86 -8.22 33.01
CA SER A 43 4.34 -8.34 31.66
C SER A 43 5.44 -8.38 30.61
N SER A 44 5.19 -9.15 29.56
CA SER A 44 6.02 -9.19 28.37
C SER A 44 5.50 -8.18 27.34
N PHE A 45 6.34 -7.21 26.98
CA PHE A 45 6.01 -6.27 25.91
C PHE A 45 6.66 -6.74 24.58
N PRO A 46 5.91 -6.81 23.47
CA PRO A 46 4.51 -6.39 23.31
C PRO A 46 3.47 -7.51 23.54
N ARG A 47 3.89 -8.78 23.77
CA ARG A 47 3.00 -9.95 23.81
C ARG A 47 1.71 -9.71 24.59
N ASP A 48 1.82 -9.34 25.85
CA ASP A 48 0.65 -9.26 26.73
C ASP A 48 -0.29 -8.13 26.31
N ALA A 49 0.26 -7.03 25.76
CA ALA A 49 -0.52 -5.93 25.21
C ALA A 49 -1.30 -6.35 23.96
N LEU A 50 -0.70 -7.20 23.13
CA LEU A 50 -1.33 -7.75 21.93
C LEU A 50 -2.39 -8.80 22.25
N GLU A 51 -2.13 -9.70 23.20
CA GLU A 51 -3.11 -10.66 23.71
C GLU A 51 -4.31 -9.95 24.35
N LEU A 52 -4.04 -8.87 25.11
CA LEU A 52 -5.07 -8.02 25.67
C LEU A 52 -5.90 -7.34 24.57
N ALA A 53 -5.26 -6.79 23.54
CA ALA A 53 -5.96 -6.16 22.42
C ALA A 53 -6.88 -7.14 21.69
N ALA A 54 -6.38 -8.35 21.42
CA ALA A 54 -7.17 -9.42 20.79
C ALA A 54 -8.38 -9.79 21.66
N ALA A 55 -8.18 -10.02 22.95
CA ALA A 55 -9.28 -10.36 23.86
C ALA A 55 -10.29 -9.22 24.04
N LEU A 56 -9.84 -7.98 24.00
CA LEU A 56 -10.71 -6.81 24.03
C LEU A 56 -11.39 -6.52 22.68
N ARG A 57 -11.06 -7.29 21.63
CA ARG A 57 -11.53 -7.10 20.25
C ARG A 57 -11.21 -5.70 19.72
N ILE A 58 -9.99 -5.24 20.00
CA ILE A 58 -9.48 -3.97 19.50
C ILE A 58 -8.98 -4.20 18.07
N PRO A 59 -9.55 -3.50 17.06
CA PRO A 59 -9.18 -3.73 15.67
C PRO A 59 -7.81 -3.14 15.31
N LYS A 60 -7.37 -2.09 16.01
CA LYS A 60 -6.12 -1.38 15.73
C LYS A 60 -5.28 -1.19 16.98
N VAL A 61 -4.04 -1.65 16.94
CA VAL A 61 -3.04 -1.47 17.99
C VAL A 61 -1.91 -0.57 17.48
N VAL A 62 -1.45 0.36 18.30
CA VAL A 62 -0.21 1.12 18.03
C VAL A 62 0.79 0.82 19.14
N LEU A 63 1.91 0.22 18.77
CA LEU A 63 3.03 -0.09 19.62
C LEU A 63 4.10 0.99 19.45
N ALA A 64 4.51 1.58 20.57
CA ALA A 64 5.59 2.56 20.62
C ALA A 64 6.89 1.88 21.06
N ASP A 65 7.87 1.80 20.16
CA ASP A 65 9.20 1.23 20.37
C ASP A 65 10.25 2.33 20.13
N PRO A 66 11.22 2.57 21.04
CA PRO A 66 12.28 3.55 20.83
C PRO A 66 13.05 3.38 19.51
N ARG A 67 13.15 2.15 19.00
CA ARG A 67 13.81 1.83 17.73
C ARG A 67 12.94 2.08 16.50
N GLY A 68 11.65 2.39 16.68
CA GLY A 68 10.71 2.62 15.58
C GLY A 68 10.30 1.35 14.84
N GLY A 69 9.94 1.51 13.57
CA GLY A 69 9.54 0.43 12.67
C GLY A 69 10.68 -0.54 12.30
N LEU A 70 10.43 -1.35 11.28
CA LEU A 70 11.40 -2.27 10.68
C LEU A 70 12.19 -1.55 9.58
N ASP A 71 13.52 -1.57 9.66
CA ASP A 71 14.41 -1.01 8.64
C ASP A 71 15.17 -2.13 7.90
N VAL A 72 15.15 -2.11 6.56
CA VAL A 72 15.81 -3.11 5.69
C VAL A 72 17.12 -2.61 5.08
N GLY A 73 17.75 -1.58 5.68
CA GLY A 73 18.99 -0.96 5.20
C GLY A 73 18.83 -0.06 3.96
N THR A 74 17.93 -0.38 3.03
CA THR A 74 17.56 0.47 1.87
C THR A 74 16.46 1.47 2.18
N GLY A 75 15.88 1.40 3.38
CA GLY A 75 14.78 2.23 3.84
C GLY A 75 13.95 1.50 4.90
N ARG A 76 12.89 2.18 5.36
CA ARG A 76 11.91 1.60 6.27
C ARG A 76 10.96 0.70 5.51
N LEU A 77 10.64 -0.45 6.08
CA LEU A 77 9.56 -1.31 5.66
C LEU A 77 8.27 -0.79 6.31
N SER A 78 7.56 0.13 5.67
CA SER A 78 6.39 0.75 6.30
C SER A 78 5.15 -0.16 6.30
N PHE A 79 5.19 -1.29 5.59
CA PHE A 79 4.10 -2.23 5.51
C PHE A 79 4.53 -3.71 5.48
N VAL A 80 3.80 -4.58 6.20
CA VAL A 80 4.01 -6.03 6.30
C VAL A 80 2.66 -6.75 6.31
N ASP A 81 2.36 -7.54 5.28
CA ASP A 81 1.19 -8.45 5.27
C ASP A 81 1.56 -9.82 5.87
N GLU A 82 0.55 -10.68 6.02
CA GLU A 82 0.73 -12.05 6.53
C GLU A 82 1.72 -12.85 5.68
N ASN A 83 1.69 -12.72 4.36
CA ASN A 83 2.61 -13.43 3.46
C ASN A 83 4.07 -13.04 3.71
N LEU A 84 4.34 -11.74 3.84
CA LEU A 84 5.68 -11.24 4.14
C LEU A 84 6.08 -11.62 5.57
N LEU A 85 5.16 -11.54 6.52
CA LEU A 85 5.42 -11.92 7.91
C LEU A 85 5.75 -13.41 8.03
N GLU A 86 5.02 -14.28 7.33
CA GLU A 86 5.32 -15.71 7.24
C GLU A 86 6.69 -15.96 6.61
N THR A 87 7.03 -15.24 5.53
CA THR A 87 8.32 -15.37 4.85
C THR A 87 9.46 -14.98 5.79
N VAL A 88 9.39 -13.82 6.43
CA VAL A 88 10.40 -13.34 7.38
C VAL A 88 10.52 -14.29 8.59
N LEU A 89 9.42 -14.90 9.02
CA LEU A 89 9.42 -15.83 10.15
C LEU A 89 9.88 -17.25 9.80
N ARG A 90 10.20 -17.58 8.54
CA ARG A 90 10.86 -18.85 8.21
C ARG A 90 12.24 -18.92 8.89
N GLN A 91 12.76 -20.15 8.98
CA GLN A 91 14.02 -20.39 9.68
C GLN A 91 15.18 -19.67 8.97
N GLY A 92 15.88 -18.79 9.67
CA GLY A 92 17.02 -18.04 9.14
C GLY A 92 16.68 -16.77 8.35
N GLU A 93 15.43 -16.60 7.90
CA GLU A 93 15.03 -15.46 7.06
C GLU A 93 15.00 -14.14 7.83
N ALA A 94 14.55 -14.16 9.08
CA ALA A 94 14.55 -12.98 9.94
C ALA A 94 15.99 -12.49 10.17
N GLU A 95 16.91 -13.40 10.43
CA GLU A 95 18.32 -13.11 10.65
C GLU A 95 18.97 -12.56 9.38
N TRP A 96 18.72 -13.19 8.23
CA TRP A 96 19.18 -12.71 6.92
C TRP A 96 18.65 -11.33 6.56
N SER A 97 17.41 -11.04 6.94
CA SER A 97 16.75 -9.76 6.69
C SER A 97 17.11 -8.67 7.70
N GLY A 98 17.97 -8.97 8.69
CA GLY A 98 18.37 -8.02 9.74
C GLY A 98 17.34 -7.82 10.86
N PHE A 99 16.38 -8.73 10.99
CA PHE A 99 15.27 -8.71 11.97
C PHE A 99 15.37 -9.79 13.05
N GLY A 100 16.51 -10.49 13.16
CA GLY A 100 16.67 -11.60 14.11
C GLY A 100 16.37 -11.20 15.56
N ASP A 101 16.79 -10.00 15.97
CA ASP A 101 16.54 -9.42 17.30
C ASP A 101 15.07 -9.02 17.53
N ARG A 102 14.28 -8.88 16.46
CA ARG A 102 12.84 -8.61 16.47
C ARG A 102 12.00 -9.86 16.18
N ARG A 103 12.60 -11.04 16.01
CA ARG A 103 11.86 -12.26 15.65
C ARG A 103 10.73 -12.59 16.64
N ALA A 104 10.99 -12.52 17.95
CA ALA A 104 9.97 -12.77 18.97
C ALA A 104 8.79 -11.79 18.86
N PHE A 105 9.09 -10.50 18.66
CA PHE A 105 8.09 -9.46 18.40
C PHE A 105 7.22 -9.79 17.17
N LEU A 106 7.83 -10.21 16.06
CA LEU A 106 7.11 -10.54 14.83
C LEU A 106 6.20 -11.76 15.01
N VAL A 107 6.61 -12.74 15.82
CA VAL A 107 5.76 -13.88 16.21
C VAL A 107 4.54 -13.41 16.99
N ASP A 108 4.73 -12.54 17.98
CA ASP A 108 3.62 -12.02 18.80
C ASP A 108 2.65 -11.19 17.93
N VAL A 109 3.15 -10.35 17.01
CA VAL A 109 2.33 -9.60 16.05
C VAL A 109 1.50 -10.53 15.17
N ARG A 110 2.12 -11.58 14.60
CA ARG A 110 1.40 -12.56 13.77
C ARG A 110 0.28 -13.24 14.57
N ALA A 111 0.56 -13.64 15.80
CA ALA A 111 -0.42 -14.27 16.68
C ALA A 111 -1.61 -13.33 16.97
N ALA A 112 -1.35 -12.03 17.17
CA ALA A 112 -2.38 -11.03 17.40
C ALA A 112 -3.28 -10.84 16.16
N LEU A 113 -2.68 -10.76 14.97
CA LEU A 113 -3.41 -10.65 13.70
C LEU A 113 -4.31 -11.87 13.50
N ALA A 114 -3.77 -13.08 13.68
CA ALA A 114 -4.52 -14.33 13.61
C ALA A 114 -5.65 -14.43 14.66
N ALA A 115 -5.49 -13.75 15.80
CA ALA A 115 -6.50 -13.68 16.86
C ALA A 115 -7.57 -12.59 16.63
N GLY A 116 -7.53 -11.89 15.48
CA GLY A 116 -8.58 -10.94 15.06
C GLY A 116 -8.25 -9.46 15.28
N VAL A 117 -7.02 -9.11 15.63
CA VAL A 117 -6.55 -7.71 15.53
C VAL A 117 -6.37 -7.40 14.04
N GLU A 118 -7.09 -6.42 13.51
CA GLU A 118 -7.03 -6.11 12.07
C GLU A 118 -5.69 -5.46 11.66
N SER A 119 -5.08 -4.69 12.56
CA SER A 119 -3.84 -3.98 12.30
C SER A 119 -3.00 -3.72 13.56
N VAL A 120 -1.68 -3.85 13.41
CA VAL A 120 -0.70 -3.44 14.41
C VAL A 120 0.27 -2.44 13.76
N ASN A 121 0.43 -1.25 14.33
CA ASN A 121 1.41 -0.26 13.88
C ASN A 121 2.57 -0.22 14.87
N LEU A 122 3.81 -0.22 14.38
CA LEU A 122 5.03 -0.11 15.17
C LEU A 122 5.74 1.19 14.83
N CYS A 123 5.82 2.14 15.76
CA CYS A 123 6.46 3.44 15.52
C CYS A 123 7.25 3.90 16.75
N THR A 124 7.97 5.02 16.64
CA THR A 124 8.59 5.65 17.81
C THR A 124 7.53 6.37 18.64
N PRO A 125 7.75 6.61 19.94
CA PRO A 125 6.82 7.40 20.76
C PRO A 125 6.51 8.77 20.16
N ALA A 126 7.52 9.46 19.62
CA ALA A 126 7.35 10.75 18.94
C ALA A 126 6.58 10.64 17.61
N GLY A 127 6.59 9.45 16.99
CA GLY A 127 5.93 9.15 15.72
C GLY A 127 4.45 8.78 15.83
N VAL A 128 3.93 8.55 17.04
CA VAL A 128 2.53 8.15 17.25
C VAL A 128 1.51 9.12 16.59
N PRO A 129 1.64 10.45 16.70
CA PRO A 129 0.70 11.36 16.03
C PRO A 129 0.75 11.22 14.50
N GLU A 130 1.95 11.03 13.95
CA GLU A 130 2.13 10.80 12.52
C GLU A 130 1.49 9.47 12.10
N GLU A 131 1.68 8.41 12.87
CA GLU A 131 1.10 7.08 12.63
C GLU A 131 -0.43 7.04 12.69
N LEU A 132 -1.03 7.79 13.63
CA LEU A 132 -2.47 7.78 13.86
C LEU A 132 -3.23 8.75 12.96
N PHE A 133 -2.70 9.96 12.76
CA PHE A 133 -3.44 11.06 12.14
C PHE A 133 -2.94 11.40 10.75
N THR A 134 -1.76 10.91 10.37
CA THR A 134 -1.29 11.11 9.02
C THR A 134 -1.49 9.88 8.19
N TYR A 135 -1.44 10.18 6.91
CA TYR A 135 -1.51 9.18 5.92
C TYR A 135 -0.11 8.49 5.86
N VAL A 136 0.99 9.27 5.84
CA VAL A 136 2.37 8.79 5.67
C VAL A 136 2.78 7.72 6.69
N GLY A 137 2.43 7.92 7.96
CA GLY A 137 2.95 7.09 9.04
C GLY A 137 4.45 7.32 9.29
N SER A 138 4.91 6.92 10.46
CA SER A 138 6.31 7.01 10.89
C SER A 138 6.87 5.64 11.30
N GLY A 139 6.12 4.57 11.01
CA GLY A 139 6.38 3.23 11.49
C GLY A 139 6.18 2.14 10.44
N THR A 140 5.96 0.92 10.93
CA THR A 140 5.60 -0.26 10.15
C THR A 140 4.19 -0.69 10.51
N LEU A 141 3.33 -0.84 9.51
CA LEU A 141 1.98 -1.37 9.64
C LEU A 141 1.97 -2.88 9.31
N PHE A 142 1.45 -3.69 10.21
CA PHE A 142 1.24 -5.12 10.05
C PHE A 142 -0.26 -5.41 9.86
N THR A 143 -0.64 -6.24 8.88
CA THR A 143 -2.03 -6.68 8.65
C THR A 143 -2.12 -8.14 8.21
N GLN A 144 -3.28 -8.77 8.41
CA GLN A 144 -3.51 -10.16 7.99
C GLN A 144 -3.67 -10.30 6.46
N GLY A 145 -4.44 -9.42 5.81
CA GLY A 145 -4.66 -9.51 4.36
C GLY A 145 -3.57 -8.83 3.53
N ASP A 146 -3.62 -9.05 2.21
CA ASP A 146 -2.99 -8.16 1.22
C ASP A 146 -3.46 -6.73 1.52
N TYR A 147 -2.61 -5.97 2.19
CA TYR A 147 -2.92 -4.59 2.49
C TYR A 147 -3.16 -3.79 1.25
N CYS A 148 -2.53 -4.17 0.14
CA CYS A 148 -2.70 -3.55 -1.15
C CYS A 148 -3.04 -4.62 -2.18
N HIS A 149 -4.34 -4.73 -2.47
CA HIS A 149 -4.83 -5.50 -3.60
C HIS A 149 -4.78 -4.66 -4.87
N VAL A 150 -4.18 -5.17 -5.94
CA VAL A 150 -4.21 -4.53 -7.26
C VAL A 150 -5.05 -5.36 -8.22
N GLY A 151 -6.14 -4.78 -8.72
CA GLY A 151 -7.09 -5.46 -9.59
C GLY A 151 -7.81 -4.49 -10.53
N PRO A 152 -8.60 -5.02 -11.48
CA PRO A 152 -9.47 -4.19 -12.33
C PRO A 152 -10.43 -3.36 -11.48
N LEU A 153 -10.69 -2.12 -11.89
CA LEU A 153 -11.68 -1.27 -11.23
C LEU A 153 -13.10 -1.82 -11.47
N GLY A 154 -13.89 -1.89 -10.40
CA GLY A 154 -15.32 -2.16 -10.45
C GLY A 154 -16.16 -0.88 -10.47
N LEU A 155 -17.48 -1.02 -10.66
CA LEU A 155 -18.41 0.12 -10.60
C LEU A 155 -18.43 0.80 -9.22
N ASP A 156 -18.28 0.02 -8.14
CA ASP A 156 -18.25 0.54 -6.77
C ASP A 156 -17.00 1.40 -6.48
N ASP A 157 -15.94 1.25 -7.28
CA ASP A 157 -14.72 2.06 -7.15
C ASP A 157 -14.87 3.47 -7.76
N PHE A 158 -15.90 3.70 -8.58
CA PHE A 158 -16.08 4.91 -9.39
C PHE A 158 -15.85 6.19 -8.59
N GLY A 159 -16.54 6.33 -7.45
CA GLY A 159 -16.46 7.53 -6.63
C GLY A 159 -15.04 7.78 -6.08
N GLN A 160 -14.29 6.74 -5.75
CA GLN A 160 -12.91 6.88 -5.26
C GLN A 160 -11.95 7.16 -6.42
N ALA A 161 -12.12 6.46 -7.54
CA ALA A 161 -11.29 6.60 -8.73
C ALA A 161 -11.39 8.01 -9.35
N GLU A 162 -12.61 8.55 -9.45
CA GLU A 162 -12.86 9.93 -9.89
C GLU A 162 -12.13 10.95 -9.01
N ARG A 163 -12.21 10.79 -7.68
CA ARG A 163 -11.52 11.68 -6.73
C ARG A 163 -10.00 11.63 -6.89
N LEU A 164 -9.43 10.44 -7.11
CA LEU A 164 -8.00 10.28 -7.36
C LEU A 164 -7.57 10.95 -8.67
N HIS A 165 -8.34 10.73 -9.74
CA HIS A 165 -8.05 11.33 -11.03
C HIS A 165 -8.13 12.87 -10.97
N GLU A 166 -9.20 13.41 -10.38
CA GLU A 166 -9.37 14.86 -10.22
C GLU A 166 -8.25 15.47 -9.36
N ARG A 167 -7.84 14.79 -8.30
CA ARG A 167 -6.70 15.23 -7.49
C ARG A 167 -5.40 15.25 -8.31
N GLY A 168 -5.10 14.18 -9.04
CA GLY A 168 -3.91 14.10 -9.90
C GLY A 168 -3.91 15.17 -11.00
N ARG A 169 -5.08 15.55 -11.51
CA ARG A 169 -5.25 16.66 -12.44
C ARG A 169 -4.96 18.01 -11.77
N ARG A 170 -5.53 18.27 -10.59
CA ARG A 170 -5.30 19.52 -9.83
C ARG A 170 -3.83 19.70 -9.42
N GLU A 171 -3.14 18.61 -9.11
CA GLU A 171 -1.70 18.61 -8.78
C GLU A 171 -0.80 18.76 -10.03
N GLY A 172 -1.38 18.78 -11.24
CA GLY A 172 -0.64 18.94 -12.49
C GLY A 172 0.13 17.70 -12.95
N VAL A 173 -0.01 16.58 -12.23
CA VAL A 173 0.62 15.29 -12.55
C VAL A 173 -0.08 14.67 -13.77
N LEU A 174 -1.41 14.62 -13.74
CA LEU A 174 -2.21 14.07 -14.84
C LEU A 174 -2.52 15.13 -15.90
N LYS A 175 -2.72 14.70 -17.14
CA LYS A 175 -3.23 15.60 -18.20
C LYS A 175 -4.72 15.88 -18.01
N PRO A 176 -5.19 17.08 -18.40
CA PRO A 176 -6.61 17.30 -18.60
C PRO A 176 -7.17 16.24 -19.56
N ARG A 177 -8.36 15.75 -19.24
CA ARG A 177 -9.15 14.79 -20.02
C ARG A 177 -10.61 15.20 -20.00
N THR A 178 -11.36 14.87 -21.04
CA THR A 178 -12.82 14.99 -21.02
C THR A 178 -13.43 13.91 -20.12
N PRO A 179 -14.69 14.07 -19.65
CA PRO A 179 -15.38 13.03 -18.89
C PRO A 179 -15.41 11.67 -19.60
N GLU A 180 -15.56 11.67 -20.93
CA GLU A 180 -15.57 10.46 -21.76
C GLU A 180 -14.20 9.78 -21.78
N GLU A 181 -13.11 10.55 -21.96
CA GLU A 181 -11.74 10.01 -21.89
C GLU A 181 -11.41 9.45 -20.50
N VAL A 182 -11.97 10.03 -19.43
CA VAL A 182 -11.82 9.51 -18.07
C VAL A 182 -12.64 8.23 -17.89
N ALA A 183 -13.86 8.17 -18.40
CA ALA A 183 -14.68 6.97 -18.36
C ALA A 183 -14.00 5.79 -19.08
N GLU A 184 -13.45 5.99 -20.27
CA GLU A 184 -12.70 4.96 -21.01
C GLU A 184 -11.44 4.50 -20.25
N LEU A 185 -10.73 5.45 -19.63
CA LEU A 185 -9.56 5.19 -18.80
C LEU A 185 -9.92 4.31 -17.59
N LEU A 186 -11.01 4.64 -16.89
CA LEU A 186 -11.43 3.93 -15.67
C LEU A 186 -12.06 2.57 -16.00
N ALA A 187 -12.79 2.45 -17.11
CA ALA A 187 -13.43 1.21 -17.55
C ALA A 187 -12.42 0.09 -17.86
N SER A 188 -11.21 0.44 -18.26
CA SER A 188 -10.09 -0.50 -18.49
C SER A 188 -8.96 -0.30 -17.48
N GLY A 189 -9.25 0.40 -16.38
CA GLY A 189 -8.31 0.79 -15.35
C GLY A 189 -8.14 -0.26 -14.28
N PHE A 190 -7.03 -0.13 -13.56
CA PHE A 190 -6.68 -0.93 -12.40
C PHE A 190 -6.60 -0.02 -11.17
N GLY A 191 -7.11 -0.53 -10.06
CA GLY A 191 -7.10 0.09 -8.75
C GLY A 191 -6.13 -0.60 -7.81
N ALA A 192 -5.45 0.18 -6.98
CA ALA A 192 -4.75 -0.32 -5.80
C ALA A 192 -5.61 -0.03 -4.57
N THR A 193 -6.27 -1.06 -4.04
CA THR A 193 -7.22 -0.95 -2.93
C THR A 193 -6.58 -1.41 -1.63
N LEU A 194 -6.69 -0.55 -0.61
CA LEU A 194 -6.11 -0.78 0.69
C LEU A 194 -7.10 -1.28 1.73
N CYS A 195 -6.69 -2.31 2.47
CA CYS A 195 -7.51 -2.99 3.47
C CYS A 195 -8.92 -3.32 2.92
N GLY A 196 -9.01 -3.65 1.63
CA GLY A 196 -10.26 -3.94 0.92
C GLY A 196 -11.26 -2.78 0.80
N ARG A 197 -10.90 -1.54 1.16
CA ARG A 197 -11.88 -0.42 1.23
C ARG A 197 -11.40 0.91 0.65
N HIS A 198 -10.11 1.18 0.67
CA HIS A 198 -9.59 2.52 0.35
C HIS A 198 -8.77 2.49 -0.93
N LEU A 199 -9.29 3.07 -2.01
CA LEU A 199 -8.54 3.16 -3.25
C LEU A 199 -7.39 4.17 -3.08
N ALA A 200 -6.16 3.66 -3.13
CA ALA A 200 -4.94 4.43 -2.90
C ALA A 200 -4.21 4.82 -4.19
N GLY A 201 -4.53 4.17 -5.29
CA GLY A 201 -3.98 4.49 -6.60
C GLY A 201 -4.81 3.94 -7.74
N VAL A 202 -4.63 4.56 -8.90
CA VAL A 202 -5.26 4.17 -10.16
C VAL A 202 -4.26 4.27 -11.29
N ALA A 203 -4.39 3.39 -12.28
CA ALA A 203 -3.67 3.45 -13.55
C ALA A 203 -4.46 2.70 -14.62
N GLY A 204 -4.34 3.10 -15.88
CA GLY A 204 -4.95 2.41 -17.02
C GLY A 204 -3.92 1.92 -18.02
N LEU A 205 -4.31 0.92 -18.81
CA LEU A 205 -3.54 0.42 -19.94
C LEU A 205 -4.32 0.62 -21.24
N LEU A 206 -4.01 1.70 -21.95
CA LEU A 206 -4.65 2.05 -23.21
C LEU A 206 -3.99 1.30 -24.36
N THR A 207 -4.77 0.54 -25.13
CA THR A 207 -4.26 -0.36 -26.19
C THR A 207 -4.94 -0.16 -27.53
N ALA A 208 -6.23 0.19 -27.54
CA ALA A 208 -7.02 0.28 -28.77
C ALA A 208 -6.41 1.20 -29.85
N PRO A 209 -5.87 2.41 -29.53
CA PRO A 209 -5.26 3.28 -30.54
C PRO A 209 -3.92 2.76 -31.10
N TYR A 210 -3.37 1.70 -30.52
CA TYR A 210 -2.00 1.21 -30.75
C TYR A 210 -1.96 -0.27 -31.13
N ALA A 211 -3.10 -0.80 -31.56
CA ALA A 211 -3.25 -2.23 -31.84
C ALA A 211 -2.34 -2.70 -32.98
N ALA A 212 -2.13 -1.88 -34.01
CA ALA A 212 -1.29 -2.21 -35.17
C ALA A 212 0.17 -2.42 -34.79
N GLU A 213 0.67 -1.69 -33.80
CA GLU A 213 2.04 -1.79 -33.29
C GLU A 213 2.19 -2.80 -32.15
N HIS A 214 1.10 -3.49 -31.76
CA HIS A 214 1.03 -4.33 -30.57
C HIS A 214 1.56 -3.59 -29.32
N ALA A 215 1.16 -2.34 -29.13
CA ALA A 215 1.67 -1.50 -28.05
C ALA A 215 0.59 -1.13 -27.04
N GLY A 216 1.02 -0.79 -25.81
CA GLY A 216 0.14 -0.27 -24.76
C GLY A 216 0.72 0.96 -24.09
N GLU A 217 -0.13 1.93 -23.74
CA GLU A 217 0.27 3.10 -22.98
C GLU A 217 -0.22 2.99 -21.53
N ILE A 218 0.70 3.15 -20.57
CA ILE A 218 0.34 3.36 -19.17
C ILE A 218 -0.15 4.81 -19.03
N VAL A 219 -1.43 4.96 -18.73
CA VAL A 219 -2.13 6.24 -18.63
C VAL A 219 -2.75 6.43 -17.26
N GLY A 220 -2.93 7.67 -16.84
CA GLY A 220 -3.69 7.98 -15.62
C GLY A 220 -3.04 7.52 -14.32
N LEU A 221 -1.77 7.08 -14.34
CA LEU A 221 -1.05 6.62 -13.16
C LEU A 221 -1.01 7.72 -12.10
N TYR A 222 -1.73 7.50 -11.01
CA TYR A 222 -1.75 8.38 -9.86
C TYR A 222 -1.91 7.57 -8.58
N THR A 223 -1.09 7.89 -7.60
CA THR A 223 -1.14 7.29 -6.26
C THR A 223 -1.18 8.41 -5.24
N ILE A 224 -2.04 8.30 -4.22
CA ILE A 224 -2.04 9.26 -3.12
C ILE A 224 -0.65 9.23 -2.47
N THR A 225 -0.11 10.43 -2.22
CA THR A 225 1.21 10.68 -1.63
C THR A 225 1.48 9.94 -0.32
N ARG A 226 0.44 9.44 0.35
CA ARG A 226 0.49 8.52 1.50
C ARG A 226 1.43 7.33 1.30
N PHE A 227 1.52 6.83 0.06
CA PHE A 227 2.17 5.57 -0.28
C PHE A 227 3.30 5.72 -1.31
N LYS A 228 3.78 6.96 -1.51
CA LYS A 228 4.95 7.22 -2.33
C LYS A 228 6.18 6.69 -1.58
N GLY A 229 6.59 5.46 -1.89
CA GLY A 229 7.63 4.73 -1.18
C GLY A 229 7.25 3.27 -0.89
N GLU A 230 5.95 3.00 -0.78
CA GLU A 230 5.38 1.66 -0.45
C GLU A 230 5.17 0.76 -1.68
N GLY A 231 5.79 1.10 -2.80
CA GLY A 231 5.67 0.30 -4.03
C GLY A 231 4.27 0.27 -4.66
N ILE A 232 3.25 1.04 -4.22
CA ILE A 232 1.90 0.99 -4.86
C ILE A 232 1.96 1.31 -6.36
N GLY A 233 2.69 2.36 -6.73
CA GLY A 233 2.91 2.70 -8.13
C GLY A 233 3.59 1.55 -8.88
N GLU A 234 4.56 0.89 -8.24
CA GLU A 234 5.29 -0.25 -8.80
C GLU A 234 4.38 -1.48 -8.95
N ARG A 235 3.50 -1.75 -7.98
CA ARG A 235 2.49 -2.82 -8.03
C ARG A 235 1.48 -2.56 -9.15
N LEU A 236 0.98 -1.33 -9.29
CA LEU A 236 0.12 -0.93 -10.41
C LEU A 236 0.81 -1.16 -11.75
N VAL A 237 2.03 -0.62 -11.93
CA VAL A 237 2.79 -0.80 -13.18
C VAL A 237 3.06 -2.27 -13.44
N SER A 238 3.48 -3.04 -12.43
CA SER A 238 3.75 -4.47 -12.57
C SER A 238 2.51 -5.24 -13.02
N ARG A 239 1.33 -4.94 -12.45
CA ARG A 239 0.07 -5.56 -12.89
C ARG A 239 -0.28 -5.19 -14.34
N LEU A 240 -0.01 -3.96 -14.76
CA LEU A 240 -0.21 -3.53 -16.16
C LEU A 240 0.78 -4.18 -17.13
N LEU A 241 2.02 -4.47 -16.70
CA LEU A 241 2.97 -5.23 -17.51
C LEU A 241 2.48 -6.66 -17.76
N VAL A 242 2.04 -7.36 -16.70
CA VAL A 242 1.42 -8.69 -16.82
C VAL A 242 0.18 -8.66 -17.71
N GLU A 243 -0.64 -7.61 -17.59
CA GLU A 243 -1.79 -7.40 -18.49
C GLU A 243 -1.35 -7.26 -19.95
N GLY A 244 -0.31 -6.47 -20.21
CA GLY A 244 0.24 -6.30 -21.55
C GLY A 244 0.78 -7.60 -22.14
N GLU A 245 1.47 -8.42 -21.34
CA GLU A 245 1.96 -9.74 -21.76
C GLU A 245 0.80 -10.68 -22.10
N THR A 246 -0.24 -10.69 -21.26
CA THR A 246 -1.47 -11.48 -21.47
C THR A 246 -2.18 -11.07 -22.76
N ARG A 247 -2.17 -9.78 -23.10
CA ARG A 247 -2.73 -9.24 -24.35
C ARG A 247 -1.80 -9.40 -25.56
N GLY A 248 -0.63 -10.01 -25.41
CA GLY A 248 0.32 -10.22 -26.51
C GLY A 248 0.96 -8.94 -27.04
N LEU A 249 1.08 -7.90 -26.19
CA LEU A 249 1.74 -6.65 -26.58
C LEU A 249 3.25 -6.87 -26.72
N ALA A 250 3.87 -6.25 -27.72
CA ALA A 250 5.30 -6.26 -27.95
C ALA A 250 6.06 -5.32 -26.98
N TYR A 251 5.40 -4.23 -26.55
CA TYR A 251 5.95 -3.30 -25.58
C TYR A 251 4.86 -2.46 -24.92
N VAL A 252 5.20 -1.86 -23.78
CA VAL A 252 4.43 -0.78 -23.19
C VAL A 252 5.25 0.50 -23.12
N PHE A 253 4.59 1.64 -23.11
CA PHE A 253 5.23 2.93 -22.93
C PHE A 253 4.45 3.85 -21.97
N ALA A 254 5.13 4.85 -21.46
CA ALA A 254 4.57 5.86 -20.57
C ALA A 254 5.16 7.24 -20.88
N CYS A 255 4.41 8.29 -20.55
CA CYS A 255 4.79 9.68 -20.76
C CYS A 255 4.85 10.42 -19.42
N ALA A 256 6.02 10.97 -19.08
CA ALA A 256 6.25 11.67 -17.82
C ALA A 256 6.77 13.10 -18.04
N VAL A 257 6.29 14.06 -17.25
CA VAL A 257 6.69 15.48 -17.33
C VAL A 257 7.63 15.89 -16.20
N ASP A 258 7.46 15.36 -14.99
CA ASP A 258 8.29 15.68 -13.85
C ASP A 258 9.42 14.66 -13.65
N ARG A 259 10.55 15.12 -13.08
CA ARG A 259 11.76 14.31 -12.92
C ARG A 259 11.55 13.10 -12.00
N ARG A 260 10.64 13.17 -11.02
CA ARG A 260 10.38 12.05 -10.11
C ARG A 260 9.66 10.92 -10.84
N ALA A 261 8.67 11.23 -11.67
CA ALA A 261 7.99 10.26 -12.51
C ALA A 261 8.94 9.65 -13.55
N GLN A 262 9.86 10.44 -14.13
CA GLN A 262 10.90 9.92 -15.04
C GLN A 262 11.78 8.88 -14.35
N GLN A 263 12.36 9.22 -13.20
CA GLN A 263 13.19 8.31 -12.41
C GLN A 263 12.43 7.05 -11.97
N PHE A 264 11.15 7.20 -11.65
CA PHE A 264 10.29 6.07 -11.31
C PHE A 264 10.19 5.04 -12.44
N PHE A 265 9.93 5.47 -13.69
CA PHE A 265 9.87 4.55 -14.83
C PHE A 265 11.24 3.94 -15.16
N GLU A 266 12.32 4.72 -15.06
CA GLU A 266 13.70 4.23 -15.27
C GLU A 266 14.05 3.08 -14.30
N ARG A 267 13.75 3.24 -13.01
CA ARG A 267 13.95 2.17 -12.00
C ARG A 267 13.14 0.90 -12.29
N LEU A 268 11.98 1.05 -12.94
CA LEU A 268 11.13 -0.06 -13.34
C LEU A 268 11.55 -0.69 -14.69
N GLY A 269 12.75 -0.36 -15.19
CA GLY A 269 13.32 -0.95 -16.40
C GLY A 269 12.71 -0.42 -17.69
N PHE A 270 12.09 0.77 -17.64
CA PHE A 270 11.74 1.47 -18.87
C PHE A 270 12.93 2.30 -19.36
N GLU A 271 13.17 2.25 -20.66
CA GLU A 271 14.21 3.02 -21.32
C GLU A 271 13.63 4.29 -21.92
N ARG A 272 14.37 5.38 -21.84
CA ARG A 272 13.97 6.64 -22.48
C ARG A 272 14.11 6.53 -23.99
N VAL A 273 13.04 6.87 -24.72
CA VAL A 273 12.98 6.81 -26.20
C VAL A 273 12.55 8.16 -26.79
N ARG A 274 12.67 8.31 -28.11
CA ARG A 274 12.19 9.50 -28.83
C ARG A 274 10.67 9.45 -28.94
N ALA A 275 10.05 10.61 -29.10
CA ALA A 275 8.61 10.70 -29.33
C ALA A 275 8.16 9.94 -30.60
N ASP A 276 9.05 9.83 -31.59
CA ASP A 276 8.80 9.15 -32.86
C ASP A 276 8.99 7.62 -32.77
N ASP A 277 9.49 7.09 -31.63
CA ASP A 277 9.70 5.66 -31.38
C ASP A 277 8.47 4.96 -30.76
N VAL A 278 7.35 5.70 -30.62
CA VAL A 278 6.05 5.22 -30.13
C VAL A 278 4.95 5.59 -31.15
N PRO A 279 3.77 4.95 -31.11
CA PRO A 279 2.77 5.09 -32.17
C PRO A 279 2.36 6.55 -32.41
N ALA A 280 2.28 6.96 -33.68
CA ALA A 280 1.93 8.33 -34.05
C ALA A 280 0.55 8.76 -33.50
N ALA A 281 -0.37 7.80 -33.36
CA ALA A 281 -1.69 7.99 -32.76
C ALA A 281 -1.63 8.67 -31.37
N LYS A 282 -0.56 8.45 -30.60
CA LYS A 282 -0.34 9.05 -29.27
C LYS A 282 -0.35 10.58 -29.30
N TRP A 283 0.05 11.16 -30.42
CA TRP A 283 0.27 12.59 -30.58
C TRP A 283 -0.91 13.30 -31.24
N VAL A 284 -1.91 12.56 -31.72
CA VAL A 284 -3.15 13.13 -32.26
C VAL A 284 -3.89 13.86 -31.15
N GLY A 285 -4.20 15.14 -31.39
CA GLY A 285 -4.87 16.00 -30.40
C GLY A 285 -4.05 16.33 -29.14
N TYR A 286 -2.77 15.94 -29.07
CA TYR A 286 -1.95 16.17 -27.88
C TYR A 286 -1.49 17.64 -27.79
N ASP A 287 -1.64 18.23 -26.60
CA ASP A 287 -1.25 19.62 -26.37
C ASP A 287 0.22 19.87 -26.69
N ARG A 288 0.49 20.83 -27.58
CA ARG A 288 1.85 21.12 -28.08
C ARG A 288 2.78 21.62 -26.98
N ARG A 289 2.27 22.41 -26.01
CA ARG A 289 3.08 22.94 -24.90
C ARG A 289 3.48 21.85 -23.91
N ARG A 290 2.63 20.85 -23.72
CA ARG A 290 2.95 19.66 -22.91
C ARG A 290 3.87 18.72 -23.67
N ARG A 291 3.69 18.56 -24.99
CA ARG A 291 4.55 17.69 -25.82
C ARG A 291 6.02 18.10 -25.76
N SER A 292 6.33 19.39 -25.71
CA SER A 292 7.72 19.86 -25.61
C SER A 292 8.41 19.54 -24.27
N ARG A 293 7.64 19.17 -23.24
CA ARG A 293 8.14 18.89 -21.88
C ARG A 293 8.09 17.42 -21.51
N VAL A 294 7.43 16.58 -22.31
CA VAL A 294 7.20 15.18 -21.96
C VAL A 294 8.39 14.33 -22.38
N ALA A 295 8.84 13.46 -21.49
CA ALA A 295 9.76 12.39 -21.80
C ALA A 295 8.98 11.09 -21.98
N VAL A 296 9.40 10.27 -22.95
CA VAL A 296 8.76 9.00 -23.29
C VAL A 296 9.65 7.86 -22.80
N PHE A 297 9.04 6.89 -22.13
CA PHE A 297 9.70 5.73 -21.57
C PHE A 297 9.05 4.48 -22.12
N ARG A 298 9.82 3.51 -22.58
CA ARG A 298 9.33 2.27 -23.20
C ARG A 298 9.98 1.06 -22.55
N ARG A 299 9.19 0.02 -22.31
CA ARG A 299 9.67 -1.29 -21.85
C ARG A 299 9.16 -2.37 -22.79
N ARG A 300 10.10 -3.16 -23.34
CA ARG A 300 9.77 -4.35 -24.14
C ARG A 300 9.13 -5.40 -23.23
N LEU A 301 8.15 -6.12 -23.76
CA LEU A 301 7.52 -7.22 -23.06
C LEU A 301 8.02 -8.55 -23.63
N THR A 302 8.12 -9.54 -22.75
CA THR A 302 8.41 -10.92 -23.13
C THR A 302 7.10 -11.56 -23.54
N THR A 303 6.90 -11.79 -24.84
CA THR A 303 5.71 -12.51 -25.30
C THR A 303 5.81 -13.98 -24.88
N ALA A 304 4.67 -14.59 -24.52
CA ALA A 304 4.60 -16.01 -24.15
C ALA A 304 5.23 -16.93 -25.23
N ALA A 305 5.11 -16.55 -26.51
CA ALA A 305 5.74 -17.24 -27.64
C ALA A 305 7.29 -17.18 -27.61
N ALA A 306 7.89 -16.09 -27.13
CA ALA A 306 9.34 -15.96 -27.01
C ALA A 306 9.90 -16.67 -25.77
N ALA A 307 9.11 -16.84 -24.72
CA ALA A 307 9.46 -17.63 -23.54
C ALA A 307 9.47 -19.13 -23.86
N ALA A 308 8.49 -19.62 -24.63
CA ALA A 308 8.42 -21.02 -25.06
C ALA A 308 9.52 -21.43 -26.06
N ALA A 309 10.09 -20.49 -26.83
CA ALA A 309 11.19 -20.75 -27.74
C ALA A 309 12.59 -20.78 -27.06
N ARG A 310 12.66 -20.47 -25.76
CA ARG A 310 13.90 -20.45 -24.96
C ARG A 310 13.96 -21.58 -23.92
N ALA A 311 12.91 -22.37 -23.77
CA ALA A 311 12.83 -23.56 -22.92
C ALA A 311 13.05 -24.82 -23.77
#